data_AF-A0A7Y9W9X1-F1
#
_entry.id   AF-A0A7Y9W9X1-F1
#
_cell.length_a   1.000
_cell.length_b   1.000
_cell.length_c   1.000
_cell.angle_alpha   90.00
_cell.angle_beta   90.00
_cell.angle_gamma   90.00
#
_symmetry.space_group_name_H-M   'P 1'
#
loop_
_entity.id
_entity.type
_entity.pdbx_description
1 polymer ?
#
loop_
_entity_poly.entity_id
_entity_poly.type
_entity_poly.pdbx_seq_one_letter_code
_entity_poly.pdbx_strand_id
1 'polypeptide(L)'
;MNNRRFCYRSLGAAASVLLMLIMSLTPPPALASEEGANASTEVAGQRARFMQDFCGASPEDIAQYKEKLSKILTEASDFDTRWQNGWRRGERDALQLRALQLNSPAEFATRVKNNCERVRWQADNSLRPRPPK
;
A
#
# COMPACT_ATOMS: atom_id res chain seq x y z
N MET A 1 9.85 61.77 5.06
CA MET A 1 8.79 60.74 5.11
C MET A 1 9.36 59.41 4.61
N ASN A 2 8.96 58.29 5.22
CA ASN A 2 9.17 56.89 4.80
C ASN A 2 10.51 56.17 5.06
N ASN A 3 11.04 56.19 6.29
CA ASN A 3 12.03 55.18 6.75
C ASN A 3 11.41 53.96 7.45
N ARG A 4 10.10 53.96 7.69
CA ARG A 4 9.40 52.86 8.41
C ARG A 4 8.96 51.69 7.52
N ARG A 5 9.01 51.81 6.19
CA ARG A 5 8.51 50.77 5.26
C ARG A 5 9.55 49.69 4.92
N PHE A 6 10.85 49.97 5.09
CA PHE A 6 11.92 49.06 4.65
C PHE A 6 12.21 47.94 5.65
N CYS A 7 12.15 48.21 6.96
CA CYS A 7 12.38 47.19 8.00
C CYS A 7 11.25 46.14 8.05
N TYR A 8 10.00 46.52 7.76
CA TYR A 8 8.88 45.58 7.76
C TYR A 8 8.92 44.57 6.60
N ARG A 9 9.46 44.96 5.44
CA ARG A 9 9.58 44.08 4.25
C ARG A 9 10.67 43.03 4.40
N SER A 10 11.77 43.36 5.05
CA SER A 10 12.90 42.46 5.27
C SER A 10 12.66 41.47 6.42
N LEU A 11 11.95 41.89 7.48
CA LEU A 11 11.50 40.96 8.53
C LEU A 11 10.46 39.95 8.03
N GLY A 12 9.53 40.35 7.15
CA GLY A 12 8.52 39.44 6.61
C GLY A 12 9.10 38.32 5.74
N ALA A 13 10.13 38.63 4.94
CA ALA A 13 10.79 37.65 4.08
C ALA A 13 11.60 36.63 4.90
N ALA A 14 12.35 37.10 5.89
CA ALA A 14 13.14 36.23 6.78
C ALA A 14 12.25 35.31 7.64
N ALA A 15 11.13 35.82 8.15
CA ALA A 15 10.18 35.01 8.92
C ALA A 15 9.50 33.93 8.06
N SER A 16 9.19 34.24 6.80
CA SER A 16 8.56 33.30 5.85
C SER A 16 9.50 32.14 5.48
N VAL A 17 10.80 32.44 5.28
CA VAL A 17 11.82 31.41 4.99
C VAL A 17 12.05 30.52 6.20
N LEU A 18 12.10 31.09 7.42
CA LEU A 18 12.25 30.33 8.65
C LEU A 18 11.03 29.42 8.92
N LEU A 19 9.81 29.90 8.62
CA LEU A 19 8.58 29.11 8.77
C LEU A 19 8.53 27.92 7.80
N MET A 20 8.99 28.09 6.55
CA MET A 20 9.08 27.00 5.58
C MET A 20 10.15 25.96 5.94
N LEU A 21 11.27 26.39 6.53
CA LEU A 21 12.29 25.50 7.08
C LEU A 21 11.75 24.68 8.26
N ILE A 22 10.98 25.28 9.15
CA ILE A 22 10.38 24.56 10.30
C ILE A 22 9.32 23.53 9.83
N MET A 23 8.57 23.82 8.78
CA MET A 23 7.58 22.89 8.20
C MET A 23 8.20 21.71 7.44
N SER A 24 9.49 21.78 7.07
CA SER A 24 10.21 20.67 6.42
C SER A 24 10.93 19.74 7.41
N LEU A 25 10.90 20.08 8.71
CA LEU A 25 11.50 19.32 9.81
C LEU A 25 10.49 18.49 10.61
N THR A 26 9.20 18.56 10.29
CA THR A 26 8.19 17.75 10.98
C THR A 26 8.13 16.34 10.41
N PRO A 27 8.23 15.30 11.25
CA PRO A 27 8.03 13.93 10.80
C PRO A 27 6.62 13.79 10.21
N PRO A 28 6.43 12.92 9.20
CA PRO A 28 5.13 12.74 8.58
C PRO A 28 4.09 12.35 9.62
N PRO A 29 2.83 12.82 9.48
CA PRO A 29 1.79 12.56 10.45
C PRO A 29 1.54 11.05 10.55
N ALA A 30 1.51 10.52 11.78
CA ALA A 30 1.30 9.09 12.06
C ALA A 30 0.05 8.52 11.36
N LEU A 31 -1.02 9.32 11.26
CA LEU A 31 -2.26 8.96 10.57
C LEU A 31 -2.08 8.65 9.07
N ALA A 32 -1.19 9.37 8.38
CA ALA A 32 -0.93 9.11 6.96
C ALA A 32 -0.11 7.82 6.77
N SER A 33 0.71 7.47 7.76
CA SER A 33 1.48 6.22 7.76
C SER A 33 0.58 5.02 8.05
N GLU A 34 -0.32 5.14 9.02
CA GLU A 34 -1.34 4.14 9.34
C GLU A 34 -2.30 3.87 8.16
N GLU A 35 -2.89 4.92 7.57
CA GLU A 35 -3.81 4.75 6.43
C GLU A 35 -3.11 4.06 5.24
N GLY A 36 -1.86 4.44 4.98
CA GLY A 36 -1.03 3.78 3.97
C GLY A 36 -0.76 2.30 4.29
N ALA A 37 -0.49 1.97 5.56
CA ALA A 37 -0.28 0.60 6.01
C ALA A 37 -1.58 -0.23 5.95
N ASN A 38 -2.72 0.36 6.31
CA ASN A 38 -4.05 -0.23 6.21
C ASN A 38 -4.39 -0.57 4.75
N ALA A 39 -4.24 0.40 3.84
CA ALA A 39 -4.47 0.20 2.42
C ALA A 39 -3.52 -0.87 1.83
N SER A 40 -2.25 -0.85 2.24
CA SER A 40 -1.27 -1.86 1.83
C SER A 40 -1.67 -3.27 2.28
N THR A 41 -2.15 -3.40 3.52
CA THR A 41 -2.61 -4.68 4.10
C THR A 41 -3.84 -5.20 3.37
N GLU A 42 -4.81 -4.34 3.06
CA GLU A 42 -6.00 -4.67 2.29
C GLU A 42 -5.65 -5.17 0.88
N VAL A 43 -4.76 -4.46 0.17
CA VAL A 43 -4.30 -4.86 -1.16
C VAL A 43 -3.53 -6.19 -1.11
N ALA A 44 -2.72 -6.39 -0.06
CA ALA A 44 -1.98 -7.63 0.13
C ALA A 44 -2.91 -8.84 0.32
N GLY A 45 -3.95 -8.71 1.15
CA GLY A 45 -4.95 -9.77 1.35
C GLY A 45 -5.71 -10.12 0.06
N GLN A 46 -6.07 -9.10 -0.74
CA GLN A 46 -6.73 -9.30 -2.05
C GLN A 46 -5.83 -10.07 -3.02
N ARG A 47 -4.56 -9.68 -3.13
CA ARG A 47 -3.57 -10.36 -4.00
C ARG A 47 -3.27 -11.78 -3.51
N ALA A 48 -3.16 -11.99 -2.21
CA ALA A 48 -2.96 -13.29 -1.61
C ALA A 48 -4.08 -14.27 -1.99
N ARG A 49 -5.33 -13.80 -1.95
CA ARG A 49 -6.47 -14.59 -2.41
C ARG A 49 -6.35 -14.97 -3.89
N PHE A 50 -5.99 -14.02 -4.75
CA PHE A 50 -5.77 -14.29 -6.18
C PHE A 50 -4.63 -15.30 -6.41
N MET A 51 -3.52 -15.17 -5.68
CA MET A 51 -2.39 -16.09 -5.78
C MET A 51 -2.77 -17.52 -5.40
N GLN A 52 -3.56 -17.68 -4.34
CA GLN A 52 -4.05 -18.99 -3.90
C GLN A 52 -5.00 -19.61 -4.93
N ASP A 53 -5.96 -18.83 -5.42
CA ASP A 53 -6.99 -19.35 -6.33
C ASP A 53 -6.46 -19.68 -7.74
N PHE A 54 -5.50 -18.91 -8.25
CA PHE A 54 -5.16 -18.93 -9.68
C PHE A 54 -3.68 -19.13 -9.99
N CYS A 55 -2.78 -18.93 -9.04
CA CYS A 55 -1.33 -18.98 -9.28
C CYS A 55 -0.62 -20.15 -8.57
N GLY A 56 -1.38 -21.02 -7.91
CA GLY A 56 -0.86 -22.22 -7.24
C GLY A 56 -0.11 -21.94 -5.93
N ALA A 57 -0.32 -20.78 -5.30
CA ALA A 57 0.25 -20.54 -3.97
C ALA A 57 -0.43 -21.44 -2.93
N SER A 58 0.36 -22.12 -2.11
CA SER A 58 -0.18 -22.99 -1.06
C SER A 58 -0.77 -22.16 0.10
N PRO A 59 -1.72 -22.72 0.87
CA PRO A 59 -2.17 -22.08 2.11
C PRO A 59 -1.02 -21.72 3.05
N GLU A 60 0.02 -22.55 3.12
CA GLU A 60 1.22 -22.34 3.94
C GLU A 60 2.03 -21.13 3.46
N ASP A 61 2.21 -20.96 2.13
CA ASP A 61 2.88 -19.79 1.56
C ASP A 61 2.14 -18.50 1.90
N ILE A 62 0.80 -18.54 1.81
CA ILE A 62 -0.05 -17.39 2.15
C ILE A 62 0.03 -17.06 3.64
N ALA A 63 0.02 -18.06 4.51
CA ALA A 63 0.17 -17.87 5.95
C ALA A 63 1.52 -17.24 6.30
N GLN A 64 2.61 -17.75 5.73
CA GLN A 64 3.95 -17.19 5.92
C GLN A 64 4.06 -15.76 5.38
N TYR A 65 3.47 -15.48 4.21
CA TYR A 65 3.44 -14.13 3.65
C TYR A 65 2.70 -13.17 4.58
N LYS A 66 1.52 -13.56 5.08
CA LYS A 66 0.73 -12.77 6.02
C LYS A 66 1.51 -12.47 7.30
N GLU A 67 2.17 -13.48 7.89
CA GLU A 67 2.96 -13.33 9.12
C GLU A 67 4.17 -12.40 8.93
N LYS A 68 4.90 -12.54 7.82
CA LYS A 68 6.02 -11.64 7.52
C LYS A 68 5.53 -10.21 7.31
N LEU A 69 4.41 -10.04 6.62
CA LEU A 69 3.85 -8.73 6.33
C LEU A 69 3.34 -8.02 7.58
N SER A 70 2.74 -8.73 8.55
CA SER A 70 2.27 -8.12 9.81
C SER A 70 3.41 -7.55 10.65
N LYS A 71 4.60 -8.14 10.56
CA LYS A 71 5.82 -7.64 11.21
C LYS A 71 6.43 -6.42 10.51
N ILE A 72 6.09 -6.19 9.24
CA ILE A 72 6.59 -5.05 8.44
C ILE A 72 5.62 -3.87 8.51
N LEU A 73 4.32 -4.14 8.42
CA LEU A 73 3.26 -3.13 8.45
C LEU A 73 2.77 -2.89 9.87
N THR A 74 3.70 -2.57 10.78
CA THR A 74 3.40 -2.37 12.22
C THR A 74 2.50 -1.17 12.48
N GLU A 75 2.41 -0.24 11.54
CA GLU A 75 1.55 0.94 11.60
C GLU A 75 0.11 0.65 11.17
N ALA A 76 -0.20 -0.53 10.63
CA ALA A 76 -1.56 -0.88 10.25
C ALA A 76 -2.40 -1.16 11.50
N SER A 77 -3.46 -0.37 11.71
CA SER A 77 -4.47 -0.68 12.71
C SER A 77 -5.30 -1.89 12.30
N ASP A 78 -5.54 -2.79 13.25
CA ASP A 78 -6.33 -4.01 13.04
C ASP A 78 -5.91 -4.81 11.79
N PHE A 79 -4.60 -5.10 11.69
CA PHE A 79 -3.99 -5.77 10.53
C PHE A 79 -4.81 -6.98 10.04
N ASP A 80 -5.27 -7.85 10.94
CA ASP A 80 -6.06 -9.03 10.57
C ASP A 80 -7.40 -8.69 9.94
N THR A 81 -8.10 -7.68 10.45
CA THR A 81 -9.35 -7.19 9.89
C THR A 81 -9.10 -6.59 8.51
N ARG A 82 -8.06 -5.76 8.35
CA ARG A 82 -7.66 -5.17 7.06
C ARG A 82 -7.30 -6.25 6.04
N TRP A 83 -6.52 -7.23 6.46
CA TRP A 83 -6.18 -8.39 5.63
C TRP A 83 -7.44 -9.11 5.17
N GLN A 84 -8.37 -9.41 6.08
CA GLN A 84 -9.61 -10.12 5.76
C GLN A 84 -10.55 -9.29 4.88
N ASN A 85 -10.57 -7.97 5.01
CA ASN A 85 -11.29 -7.08 4.10
C ASN A 85 -10.72 -7.18 2.67
N GLY A 86 -9.40 -7.21 2.55
CA GLY A 86 -8.68 -7.50 1.31
C GLY A 86 -9.04 -8.86 0.73
N TRP A 87 -8.93 -9.90 1.54
CA TRP A 87 -9.23 -11.28 1.18
C TRP A 87 -10.63 -11.43 0.56
N ARG A 88 -11.65 -10.90 1.24
CA ARG A 88 -13.05 -10.91 0.76
C ARG A 88 -13.26 -10.12 -0.52
N ARG A 89 -12.45 -9.08 -0.78
CA ARG A 89 -12.43 -8.41 -2.09
C ARG A 89 -11.92 -9.36 -3.16
N GLY A 90 -10.80 -10.04 -2.90
CA GLY A 90 -10.24 -11.03 -3.82
C GLY A 90 -11.20 -12.19 -4.12
N GLU A 91 -12.00 -12.64 -3.15
CA GLU A 91 -13.04 -13.65 -3.37
C GLU A 91 -14.10 -13.19 -4.37
N ARG A 92 -14.52 -11.92 -4.30
CA ARG A 92 -15.48 -11.34 -5.26
C ARG A 92 -14.88 -11.22 -6.66
N ASP A 93 -13.62 -10.80 -6.76
CA ASP A 93 -12.92 -10.72 -8.05
C ASP A 93 -12.73 -12.11 -8.68
N ALA A 94 -12.49 -13.12 -7.84
CA ALA A 94 -12.35 -14.51 -8.28
C ALA A 94 -13.64 -15.03 -8.94
N LEU A 95 -14.83 -14.62 -8.48
CA LEU A 95 -16.09 -14.99 -9.13
C LEU A 95 -16.17 -14.47 -10.57
N GLN A 96 -15.74 -13.23 -10.82
CA GLN A 96 -15.72 -12.65 -12.16
C GLN A 96 -14.73 -13.38 -13.08
N LEU A 97 -13.55 -13.71 -12.55
CA LEU A 97 -12.54 -14.48 -13.28
C LEU A 97 -13.00 -15.91 -13.61
N ARG A 98 -13.70 -16.58 -12.69
CA ARG A 98 -14.29 -17.90 -12.93
C ARG A 98 -15.41 -17.85 -13.98
N ALA A 99 -16.23 -16.80 -13.98
CA ALA A 99 -17.19 -16.58 -15.06
C ALA A 99 -16.49 -16.37 -16.42
N LEU A 100 -15.39 -15.62 -16.45
CA LEU A 100 -14.57 -15.47 -17.66
C LEU A 100 -13.97 -16.79 -18.13
N GLN A 101 -13.54 -17.65 -17.20
CA GLN A 101 -13.00 -18.98 -17.52
C GLN A 101 -14.00 -19.84 -18.30
N LEU A 102 -15.29 -19.77 -17.95
CA LEU A 102 -16.36 -20.52 -18.62
C LEU A 102 -16.70 -19.94 -19.99
N ASN A 103 -16.71 -18.61 -20.12
CA ASN A 103 -17.17 -17.93 -21.33
C ASN A 103 -16.06 -17.68 -22.36
N SER A 104 -14.81 -17.50 -21.92
CA SER A 104 -13.65 -17.16 -22.76
C SER A 104 -12.35 -17.75 -22.19
N PRO A 105 -12.12 -19.07 -22.33
CA PRO A 105 -11.01 -19.77 -21.67
C PRO A 105 -9.61 -19.26 -22.06
N ALA A 106 -9.42 -18.87 -23.33
CA ALA A 106 -8.15 -18.35 -23.81
C ALA A 106 -7.82 -16.97 -23.21
N GLU A 107 -8.83 -16.11 -23.07
CA GLU A 107 -8.68 -14.82 -22.42
C GLU A 107 -8.40 -14.99 -20.92
N PHE A 108 -9.13 -15.89 -20.26
CA PHE A 108 -8.87 -16.24 -18.87
C PHE A 108 -7.42 -16.69 -18.66
N ALA A 109 -6.92 -17.64 -19.47
CA ALA A 109 -5.55 -18.14 -19.36
C ALA A 109 -4.52 -17.01 -19.54
N THR A 110 -4.75 -16.12 -20.51
CA THR A 110 -3.87 -14.95 -20.74
C THR A 110 -3.88 -14.01 -19.55
N ARG A 111 -5.06 -13.68 -19.00
CA ARG A 111 -5.19 -12.80 -17.83
C ARG A 111 -4.52 -13.42 -16.60
N VAL A 112 -4.76 -14.69 -16.30
CA VAL A 112 -4.17 -15.37 -15.14
C VAL A 112 -2.64 -15.37 -15.27
N LYS A 113 -2.10 -15.80 -16.42
CA LYS A 113 -0.65 -15.84 -16.66
C LYS A 113 0.01 -14.47 -16.39
N ASN A 114 -0.49 -13.41 -17.03
CA ASN A 114 0.09 -12.07 -16.90
C ASN A 114 -0.03 -11.51 -15.47
N ASN A 115 -1.07 -11.89 -14.74
CA ASN A 115 -1.26 -11.43 -13.37
C ASN A 115 -0.38 -12.18 -12.38
N CYS A 116 -0.17 -13.49 -12.55
CA CYS A 116 0.57 -14.29 -11.57
C CYS A 116 2.01 -13.83 -11.35
N GLU A 117 2.73 -13.52 -12.43
CA GLU A 117 4.10 -12.97 -12.32
C GLU A 117 4.10 -11.63 -11.61
N ARG A 118 3.16 -10.75 -11.96
CA ARG A 118 3.02 -9.41 -11.39
C ARG A 118 2.71 -9.45 -9.89
N VAL A 119 1.72 -10.25 -9.47
CA VAL A 119 1.32 -10.30 -8.05
C VAL A 119 2.39 -10.96 -7.18
N ARG A 120 3.13 -11.96 -7.71
CA ARG A 120 4.26 -12.58 -7.01
C ARG A 120 5.35 -11.55 -6.77
N TRP A 121 5.76 -10.82 -7.80
CA TRP A 121 6.74 -9.74 -7.65
C TRP A 121 6.27 -8.67 -6.65
N GLN A 122 4.99 -8.29 -6.68
CA GLN A 122 4.41 -7.32 -5.76
C GLN A 122 4.42 -7.81 -4.29
N ALA A 123 4.18 -9.10 -4.06
CA ALA A 123 4.24 -9.71 -2.74
C ALA A 123 5.69 -9.78 -2.23
N ASP A 124 6.63 -10.19 -3.06
CA ASP A 124 8.05 -10.21 -2.67
C ASP A 124 8.57 -8.80 -2.36
N ASN A 125 8.16 -7.81 -3.16
CA ASN A 125 8.56 -6.42 -2.96
C ASN A 125 7.92 -5.79 -1.73
N SER A 126 6.71 -6.20 -1.33
CA SER A 126 6.06 -5.68 -0.11
C SER A 126 6.76 -6.14 1.18
N LEU A 127 7.48 -7.27 1.10
CA LEU A 127 8.28 -7.82 2.20
C LEU A 127 9.67 -7.19 2.34
N ARG A 128 10.06 -6.31 1.42
CA ARG A 128 11.39 -5.68 1.50
C ARG A 128 11.44 -4.70 2.68
N PRO A 129 12.55 -4.69 3.44
CA PRO A 129 12.76 -3.68 4.48
C PRO A 129 12.59 -2.29 3.88
N ARG A 130 11.75 -1.46 4.48
CA ARG A 130 11.70 -0.04 4.12
C ARG A 130 12.81 0.68 4.88
N PRO A 131 13.55 1.61 4.23
CA PRO A 131 14.48 2.44 4.96
C PRO A 131 13.72 3.19 6.07
N PRO A 132 14.32 3.38 7.26
CA PRO A 132 13.72 4.21 8.29
C PRO A 132 13.47 5.62 7.70
N LYS A 133 12.26 6.14 7.91
CA LYS A 133 11.91 7.52 7.58
C LYS A 133 12.55 8.49 8.56
#